data_AF-A0AAE0ZHJ0-F1
#
_entry.id   AF-A0AAE0ZHJ0-F1
#
_cell.length_a   1.000
_cell.length_b   1.000
_cell.length_c   1.000
_cell.angle_alpha   90.00
_cell.angle_beta   90.00
_cell.angle_gamma   90.00
#
_symmetry.space_group_name_H-M   'P 1'
#
loop_
_entity.id
_entity.type
_entity.pdbx_description
1 polymer ?
#
loop_
_entity_poly.entity_id
_entity_poly.type
_entity_poly.pdbx_seq_one_letter_code
_entity_poly.pdbx_strand_id
1 'polypeptide(L)'
;MYEVQDVFTFDSSSRQQSPERLTPHKFTIMCLAFEYHQLLKLQNKDLNISLPDEQILTDKDKRVFMILLLDLLQCPDMELKALREKIDHVANECILENVYNTLVTIAQQGVKPMQDFLEQLITQLMVSATAPMDEGEIRRDSIMGLYVRRMLLAYHEMSFSQVVDMFHKIKDYYEAGFPETKEYNDQVIRESSLCFRESGPLTMFHLEPKPQVVSEAPMSNLNVFSKKQAEYFMAHQAVMLGHNQAEALPPDQLQRRVKDILAANPDLAEAHFLSYMNSLRVKEYCTALHNLCHFFDRKACPPGDSSPPKKKSAPVEEVAMRYAALNLASLQFRFGNREECKAALQEAVMLAQEGNDQVCLQHAMVWLNLLGENHSGVGQLERSFKKTIDLSLPNLTVHGLNCLSKDLGMGTEKPSRVIYYFTQSNLINCMHSSYGMMAAGCAQRAAMWHYYGKRKLCSLDSHIVLHLETSINGVYYNGQAVCISMCNLAQQHADLGDYPAATEILSHAKQQFPSSTNEADIWQACQQRIAFTRAIYSGRLKDAEQALVNLQSVDEAEAKI
;
A
#
# COMPACT_ATOMS: atom_id res chain seq x y z
N MET A 1 23.91 -54.63 26.35
CA MET A 1 24.59 -54.24 25.12
C MET A 1 24.22 -52.78 24.89
N TYR A 2 24.98 -51.87 25.53
CA TYR A 2 25.78 -50.81 24.87
C TYR A 2 24.92 -49.86 23.99
N GLU A 3 24.51 -48.68 24.51
CA GLU A 3 25.23 -47.37 24.47
C GLU A 3 24.86 -46.60 23.17
N VAL A 4 24.56 -45.30 23.06
CA VAL A 4 25.03 -44.05 23.72
C VAL A 4 23.97 -42.94 23.53
N GLN A 5 23.83 -42.05 24.50
CA GLN A 5 23.20 -40.72 24.39
C GLN A 5 24.16 -39.70 23.76
N ASP A 6 23.66 -38.77 22.95
CA ASP A 6 24.12 -37.36 22.90
C ASP A 6 22.86 -36.53 22.53
N VAL A 7 22.21 -35.76 23.40
CA VAL A 7 22.63 -34.55 24.13
C VAL A 7 23.18 -33.47 23.21
N PHE A 8 22.26 -32.73 22.57
CA PHE A 8 22.35 -31.26 22.46
C PHE A 8 20.93 -30.67 22.51
N THR A 9 20.38 -30.62 23.72
CA THR A 9 19.45 -29.57 24.11
C THR A 9 20.21 -28.25 24.14
N PHE A 10 19.88 -27.33 23.24
CA PHE A 10 19.89 -25.93 23.62
C PHE A 10 18.49 -25.59 24.08
N ASP A 11 18.38 -25.16 25.34
CA ASP A 11 17.23 -24.46 25.89
C ASP A 11 16.95 -23.21 25.04
N SER A 12 16.22 -23.35 23.93
CA SER A 12 15.42 -22.26 23.43
C SER A 12 14.10 -22.30 24.19
N SER A 13 14.12 -21.72 25.40
CA SER A 13 13.02 -20.82 25.78
C SER A 13 12.57 -20.13 24.50
N SER A 14 11.28 -20.22 24.16
CA SER A 14 10.67 -19.81 22.91
C SER A 14 10.97 -18.34 22.54
N ARG A 15 12.22 -18.06 22.19
CA ARG A 15 12.66 -16.86 21.51
C ARG A 15 12.04 -17.03 20.15
N GLN A 16 10.91 -16.34 19.96
CA GLN A 16 10.43 -16.03 18.62
C GLN A 16 11.68 -15.61 17.84
N GLN A 17 12.09 -16.43 16.86
CA GLN A 17 13.16 -16.07 15.94
C GLN A 17 12.83 -14.66 15.45
N SER A 18 13.84 -13.80 15.42
CA SER A 18 13.62 -12.42 14.98
C SER A 18 12.88 -12.43 13.63
N PRO A 19 11.81 -11.63 13.45
CA PRO A 19 10.99 -11.64 12.23
C PRO A 19 11.77 -11.17 10.99
N GLU A 20 13.02 -10.76 11.16
CA GLU A 20 13.91 -10.30 10.12
C GLU A 20 14.92 -11.40 9.79
N ARG A 21 15.03 -11.72 8.50
CA ARG A 21 16.05 -12.61 7.97
C ARG A 21 17.15 -11.79 7.31
N LEU A 22 18.40 -12.21 7.52
CA LEU A 22 19.55 -11.72 6.77
C LEU A 22 19.52 -12.33 5.36
N THR A 23 19.65 -11.47 4.35
CA THR A 23 19.63 -11.86 2.93
C THR A 23 20.81 -11.23 2.18
N PRO A 24 21.22 -11.77 1.02
CA PRO A 24 22.36 -11.23 0.27
C PRO A 24 22.22 -9.75 -0.08
N HIS A 25 21.01 -9.33 -0.43
CA HIS A 25 20.68 -7.93 -0.67
C HIS A 25 20.92 -7.06 0.58
N LYS A 26 20.38 -7.46 1.73
CA LYS A 26 20.54 -6.75 3.00
C LYS A 26 21.99 -6.70 3.48
N PHE A 27 22.74 -7.77 3.23
CA PHE A 27 24.18 -7.83 3.47
C PHE A 27 24.92 -6.81 2.60
N THR A 28 24.57 -6.71 1.31
CA THR A 28 25.17 -5.73 0.39
C THR A 28 24.89 -4.28 0.83
N ILE A 29 23.69 -3.97 1.33
CA ILE A 29 23.38 -2.66 1.93
C ILE A 29 24.25 -2.38 3.15
N MET A 30 24.52 -3.38 3.99
CA MET A 30 25.44 -3.22 5.12
C MET A 30 26.88 -2.93 4.64
N CYS A 31 27.35 -3.57 3.57
CA CYS A 31 28.64 -3.25 2.95
C CYS A 31 28.67 -1.80 2.43
N LEU A 32 27.64 -1.36 1.71
CA LEU A 32 27.55 0.01 1.20
C LEU A 32 27.63 1.05 2.33
N ALA A 33 26.89 0.84 3.40
CA ALA A 33 26.91 1.75 4.54
C ALA A 33 28.24 1.71 5.32
N PHE A 34 28.88 0.54 5.40
CA PHE A 34 30.19 0.39 6.01
C PHE A 34 31.28 1.14 5.23
N GLU A 35 31.33 0.96 3.91
CA GLU A 35 32.34 1.61 3.05
C GLU A 35 32.16 3.13 3.01
N TYR A 36 30.92 3.61 2.92
CA TYR A 36 30.63 5.04 3.04
C TYR A 36 31.16 5.63 4.36
N HIS A 37 30.96 4.90 5.46
CA HIS A 37 31.42 5.30 6.78
C HIS A 37 32.94 5.30 6.91
N GLN A 38 33.64 4.36 6.29
CA GLN A 38 35.10 4.36 6.24
C GLN A 38 35.65 5.58 5.50
N LEU A 39 35.10 5.89 4.32
CA LEU A 39 35.53 7.06 3.56
C LEU A 39 35.27 8.35 4.33
N LEU A 40 34.13 8.47 5.02
CA LEU A 40 33.84 9.65 5.83
C LEU A 40 34.82 9.78 7.01
N LYS A 41 35.20 8.67 7.66
CA LYS A 41 36.22 8.67 8.71
C LYS A 41 37.61 9.05 8.20
N LEU A 42 38.00 8.59 7.00
CA LEU A 42 39.26 8.95 6.36
C LEU A 42 39.31 10.44 6.04
N GLN A 43 38.24 10.99 5.45
CA GLN A 43 38.12 12.40 5.12
C GLN A 43 38.18 13.31 6.37
N ASN A 44 37.60 12.88 7.49
CA ASN A 44 37.55 13.67 8.72
C ASN A 44 38.84 13.57 9.57
N LYS A 45 39.59 12.46 9.48
CA LYS A 45 40.83 12.26 10.26
C LYS A 45 42.06 12.86 9.62
N ASP A 46 42.10 13.00 8.28
CA ASP A 46 43.28 13.46 7.55
C ASP A 46 43.10 14.86 6.96
N LEU A 47 43.23 15.90 7.80
CA LEU A 47 43.39 17.29 7.33
C LEU A 47 44.74 17.54 6.59
N ASN A 48 45.65 16.55 6.53
CA ASN A 48 47.04 16.71 6.09
C ASN A 48 47.48 15.78 4.93
N ILE A 49 46.57 15.00 4.33
CA ILE A 49 46.87 14.19 3.14
C ILE A 49 45.95 14.64 2.01
N SER A 50 46.52 15.04 0.86
CA SER A 50 45.72 15.26 -0.34
C SER A 50 45.17 13.90 -0.80
N LEU A 51 43.94 13.59 -0.39
CA LEU A 51 43.21 12.45 -0.94
C LEU A 51 43.04 12.65 -2.45
N PRO A 52 43.13 11.58 -3.27
CA PRO A 52 42.76 11.64 -4.69
C PRO A 52 41.34 12.19 -4.85
N ASP A 53 41.08 12.92 -5.94
CA ASP A 53 39.76 13.53 -6.20
C ASP A 53 38.61 12.51 -6.13
N GLU A 54 38.87 11.25 -6.48
CA GLU A 54 37.93 10.12 -6.44
C GLU A 54 37.48 9.73 -5.02
N GLN A 55 38.27 10.04 -3.99
CA GLN A 55 38.00 9.69 -2.59
C GLN A 55 37.37 10.84 -1.78
N ILE A 56 37.16 12.01 -2.40
CA ILE A 56 36.56 13.17 -1.75
C ILE A 56 35.04 13.12 -1.93
N LEU A 57 34.30 12.88 -0.84
CA LEU A 57 32.85 12.97 -0.86
C LEU A 57 32.40 14.43 -0.83
N THR A 58 31.77 14.91 -1.91
CA THR A 58 31.15 16.24 -1.94
C THR A 58 29.84 16.24 -1.14
N ASP A 59 29.38 17.41 -0.70
CA ASP A 59 28.09 17.51 0.02
C ASP A 59 26.90 17.08 -0.83
N LYS A 60 27.02 17.19 -2.16
CA LYS A 60 26.02 16.64 -3.10
C LYS A 60 26.01 15.12 -3.04
N ASP A 61 27.17 14.49 -3.09
CA ASP A 61 27.30 13.02 -3.04
C ASP A 61 26.80 12.47 -1.71
N LYS A 62 27.13 13.14 -0.60
CA LYS A 62 26.61 12.80 0.73
C LYS A 62 25.07 12.85 0.76
N ARG A 63 24.47 13.91 0.21
CA ARG A 63 23.00 14.06 0.16
C ARG A 63 22.35 12.97 -0.69
N VAL A 64 22.90 12.73 -1.88
CA VAL A 64 22.40 11.73 -2.83
C VAL A 64 22.51 10.33 -2.23
N PHE A 65 23.65 9.98 -1.65
CA PHE A 65 23.87 8.70 -0.98
C PHE A 65 22.92 8.49 0.19
N MET A 66 22.67 9.52 1.02
CA MET A 66 21.73 9.40 2.15
C MET A 66 20.28 9.15 1.71
N ILE A 67 19.84 9.79 0.63
CA ILE A 67 18.50 9.55 0.05
C ILE A 67 18.43 8.13 -0.52
N LEU A 68 19.45 7.72 -1.27
CA LEU A 68 19.56 6.38 -1.83
C LEU A 68 19.56 5.31 -0.73
N LEU A 69 20.36 5.49 0.32
CA LEU A 69 20.43 4.55 1.44
C LEU A 69 19.07 4.42 2.14
N LEU A 70 18.34 5.53 2.32
CA LEU A 70 17.01 5.49 2.93
C LEU A 70 16.00 4.72 2.07
N ASP A 71 16.05 4.89 0.75
CA ASP A 71 15.22 4.12 -0.20
C ASP A 71 15.58 2.62 -0.15
N LEU A 72 16.87 2.28 -0.22
CA LEU A 72 17.36 0.90 -0.19
C LEU A 72 17.01 0.17 1.12
N LEU A 73 17.04 0.87 2.27
CA LEU A 73 16.66 0.28 3.56
C LEU A 73 15.18 -0.11 3.65
N GLN A 74 14.32 0.55 2.87
CA GLN A 74 12.87 0.32 2.86
C GLN A 74 12.41 -0.57 1.70
N CYS A 75 13.23 -0.68 0.66
CA CYS A 75 12.93 -1.49 -0.53
C CYS A 75 12.82 -3.00 -0.22
N PRO A 76 12.06 -3.74 -1.04
CA PRO A 76 12.12 -5.20 -1.05
C PRO A 76 13.49 -5.66 -1.55
N ASP A 77 13.85 -6.90 -1.19
CA ASP A 77 15.07 -7.52 -1.68
C ASP A 77 15.04 -7.59 -3.23
N MET A 78 16.13 -7.16 -3.85
CA MET A 78 16.29 -7.16 -5.31
C MET A 78 17.58 -7.88 -5.68
N GLU A 79 17.64 -8.40 -6.91
CA GLU A 79 18.86 -9.00 -7.47
C GLU A 79 19.99 -7.97 -7.59
N LEU A 80 21.23 -8.44 -7.53
CA LEU A 80 22.40 -7.56 -7.61
C LEU A 80 22.43 -6.75 -8.89
N LYS A 81 21.98 -7.31 -10.02
CA LYS A 81 21.88 -6.59 -11.30
C LYS A 81 20.93 -5.38 -11.21
N ALA A 82 19.75 -5.57 -10.63
CA ALA A 82 18.79 -4.48 -10.44
C ALA A 82 19.29 -3.45 -9.42
N LEU A 83 20.04 -3.89 -8.39
CA LEU A 83 20.69 -2.99 -7.45
C LEU A 83 21.75 -2.13 -8.14
N ARG A 84 22.61 -2.73 -8.97
CA ARG A 84 23.65 -2.06 -9.79
C ARG A 84 23.08 -0.96 -10.66
N GLU A 85 21.98 -1.22 -11.36
CA GLU A 85 21.29 -0.22 -12.19
C GLU A 85 20.85 1.03 -11.39
N LYS A 86 20.59 0.88 -10.08
CA LYS A 86 20.24 2.00 -9.19
C LYS A 86 21.45 2.71 -8.57
N ILE A 87 22.52 1.98 -8.25
CA ILE A 87 23.63 2.51 -7.46
C ILE A 87 24.84 2.93 -8.31
N ASP A 88 25.10 2.27 -9.45
CA ASP A 88 26.34 2.46 -10.21
C ASP A 88 26.45 3.87 -10.82
N HIS A 89 25.33 4.51 -11.13
CA HIS A 89 25.29 5.87 -11.70
C HIS A 89 25.25 6.99 -10.64
N VAL A 90 25.10 6.63 -9.37
CA VAL A 90 24.66 7.55 -8.31
C VAL A 90 25.64 7.58 -7.14
N ALA A 91 26.21 6.43 -6.77
CA ALA A 91 27.18 6.31 -5.71
C ALA A 91 28.60 6.59 -6.21
N ASN A 92 29.49 6.99 -5.30
CA ASN A 92 30.90 7.22 -5.61
C ASN A 92 31.60 5.91 -6.02
N GLU A 93 32.42 5.98 -7.06
CA GLU A 93 33.10 4.81 -7.66
C GLU A 93 33.97 4.03 -6.65
N CYS A 94 34.65 4.72 -5.73
CA CYS A 94 35.49 4.08 -4.71
C CYS A 94 34.66 3.24 -3.71
N ILE A 95 33.47 3.72 -3.33
CA ILE A 95 32.55 2.95 -2.48
C ILE A 95 32.13 1.67 -3.20
N LEU A 96 31.72 1.81 -4.46
CA LEU A 96 31.21 0.71 -5.27
C LEU A 96 32.30 -0.35 -5.49
N GLU A 97 33.51 0.07 -5.84
CA GLU A 97 34.65 -0.82 -6.04
C GLU A 97 34.96 -1.63 -4.77
N ASN A 98 35.00 -0.99 -3.60
CA ASN A 98 35.24 -1.68 -2.33
C ASN A 98 34.13 -2.66 -1.97
N VAL A 99 32.87 -2.28 -2.20
CA VAL A 99 31.73 -3.18 -1.94
C VAL A 99 31.80 -4.40 -2.85
N TYR A 100 32.04 -4.23 -4.15
CA TYR A 100 32.15 -5.35 -5.08
C TYR A 100 33.37 -6.21 -4.78
N ASN A 101 34.51 -5.63 -4.42
CA ASN A 101 35.69 -6.38 -3.97
C ASN A 101 35.42 -7.19 -2.70
N THR A 102 34.64 -6.64 -1.76
CA THR A 102 34.21 -7.38 -0.56
C THR A 102 33.35 -8.58 -0.93
N LEU A 103 32.38 -8.41 -1.83
CA LEU A 103 31.53 -9.50 -2.32
C LEU A 103 32.35 -10.58 -3.07
N VAL A 104 33.31 -10.18 -3.90
CA VAL A 104 34.26 -11.08 -4.59
C VAL A 104 35.06 -11.89 -3.58
N THR A 105 35.64 -11.22 -2.59
CA THR A 105 36.48 -11.84 -1.56
C THR A 105 35.69 -12.88 -0.78
N ILE A 106 34.45 -12.55 -0.39
CA ILE A 106 33.55 -13.51 0.26
C ILE A 106 33.30 -14.69 -0.69
N ALA A 107 32.86 -14.45 -1.93
CA ALA A 107 32.53 -15.50 -2.89
C ALA A 107 33.70 -16.48 -3.18
N GLN A 108 34.95 -16.00 -3.13
CA GLN A 108 36.15 -16.78 -3.42
C GLN A 108 36.78 -17.45 -2.18
N GLN A 109 36.79 -16.78 -1.02
CA GLN A 109 37.55 -17.21 0.17
C GLN A 109 36.69 -17.88 1.25
N GLY A 110 35.39 -18.04 1.02
CA GLY A 110 34.49 -18.83 1.87
C GLY A 110 33.80 -18.03 2.97
N VAL A 111 33.45 -18.70 4.07
CA VAL A 111 32.63 -18.13 5.16
C VAL A 111 33.43 -17.16 6.06
N LYS A 112 34.75 -17.33 6.16
CA LYS A 112 35.59 -16.54 7.07
C LYS A 112 35.58 -15.02 6.76
N PRO A 113 35.75 -14.56 5.50
CA PRO A 113 35.64 -13.13 5.19
C PRO A 113 34.28 -12.52 5.56
N MET A 114 33.18 -13.28 5.46
CA MET A 114 31.86 -12.83 5.88
C MET A 114 31.79 -12.63 7.40
N GLN A 115 32.37 -13.56 8.17
CA GLN A 115 32.50 -13.45 9.62
C GLN A 115 33.35 -12.25 10.03
N ASP A 116 34.55 -12.14 9.44
CA ASP A 116 35.49 -11.05 9.72
C ASP A 116 34.83 -9.69 9.43
N PHE A 117 34.08 -9.57 8.33
CA PHE A 117 33.32 -8.36 8.00
C PHE A 117 32.26 -8.03 9.06
N LEU A 118 31.43 -9.01 9.46
CA LEU A 118 30.38 -8.77 10.46
C LEU A 118 30.96 -8.40 11.84
N GLU A 119 32.10 -8.97 12.22
CA GLU A 119 32.84 -8.60 13.43
C GLU A 119 33.42 -7.18 13.34
N GLN A 120 34.00 -6.80 12.20
CA GLN A 120 34.44 -5.42 11.95
C GLN A 120 33.27 -4.44 12.03
N LEU A 121 32.11 -4.82 11.49
CA LEU A 121 30.89 -4.04 11.53
C LEU A 121 30.45 -3.78 12.98
N ILE A 122 30.43 -4.81 13.83
CA ILE A 122 30.17 -4.65 15.27
C ILE A 122 31.19 -3.69 15.91
N THR A 123 32.47 -3.88 15.61
CA THR A 123 33.57 -3.17 16.28
C THR A 123 33.65 -1.69 15.86
N GLN A 124 33.34 -1.37 14.60
CA GLN A 124 33.58 -0.05 14.01
C GLN A 124 32.33 0.82 13.81
N LEU A 125 31.13 0.22 13.85
CA LEU A 125 29.85 0.94 13.74
C LEU A 125 29.05 1.00 15.03
N MET A 126 29.28 0.13 16.02
CA MET A 126 28.49 0.10 17.26
C MET A 126 29.19 0.71 18.47
N VAL A 127 29.60 1.98 18.38
CA VAL A 127 30.12 2.72 19.55
C VAL A 127 28.99 2.94 20.58
N SER A 128 29.34 2.96 21.87
CA SER A 128 28.39 3.18 22.98
C SER A 128 27.66 4.51 22.83
N ALA A 129 26.39 4.58 23.24
CA ALA A 129 25.57 5.81 23.23
C ALA A 129 26.14 6.96 24.09
N THR A 130 27.23 6.70 24.83
CA THR A 130 27.89 7.59 25.78
C THR A 130 29.23 8.14 25.27
N ALA A 131 29.69 7.77 24.07
CA ALA A 131 30.91 8.32 23.51
C ALA A 131 30.68 9.76 22.98
N PRO A 132 31.66 10.66 23.08
CA PRO A 132 31.59 11.96 22.41
C PRO A 132 31.39 11.76 20.90
N MET A 133 30.53 12.58 20.30
CA MET A 133 30.27 12.54 18.86
C MET A 133 31.54 12.92 18.09
N ASP A 134 32.28 11.93 17.60
CA ASP A 134 33.20 12.15 16.48
C ASP A 134 32.36 12.23 15.19
N GLU A 135 32.71 13.15 14.28
CA GLU A 135 32.05 13.26 12.99
C GLU A 135 32.24 11.96 12.20
N GLY A 136 31.13 11.24 11.97
CA GLY A 136 31.14 9.96 11.27
C GLY A 136 30.96 8.73 12.14
N GLU A 137 30.17 8.80 13.22
CA GLU A 137 29.72 7.62 13.97
C GLU A 137 28.23 7.31 13.73
N ILE A 138 27.89 6.05 13.43
CA ILE A 138 26.48 5.61 13.35
C ILE A 138 25.97 5.32 14.75
N ARG A 139 25.06 6.17 15.25
CA ARG A 139 24.46 5.95 16.56
C ARG A 139 23.59 4.71 16.58
N ARG A 140 23.58 3.99 17.72
CA ARG A 140 22.79 2.77 17.93
C ARG A 140 21.26 2.97 17.84
N ASP A 141 20.79 4.18 18.10
CA ASP A 141 19.38 4.61 18.04
C ASP A 141 18.97 5.15 16.67
N SER A 142 19.91 5.36 15.75
CA SER A 142 19.62 5.78 14.39
C SER A 142 18.92 4.66 13.60
N ILE A 143 18.23 5.03 12.51
CA ILE A 143 17.56 4.06 11.61
C ILE A 143 18.57 3.02 11.08
N MET A 144 19.76 3.46 10.66
CA MET A 144 20.83 2.58 10.20
C MET A 144 21.38 1.72 11.34
N GLY A 145 21.58 2.29 12.53
CA GLY A 145 22.01 1.55 13.72
C GLY A 145 21.02 0.46 14.12
N LEU A 146 19.72 0.75 14.07
CA LEU A 146 18.66 -0.24 14.30
C LEU A 146 18.68 -1.34 13.23
N TYR A 147 18.81 -0.98 11.96
CA TYR A 147 18.89 -1.93 10.85
C TYR A 147 20.06 -2.91 11.02
N VAL A 148 21.27 -2.37 11.20
CA VAL A 148 22.50 -3.15 11.43
C VAL A 148 22.34 -4.09 12.63
N ARG A 149 21.83 -3.57 13.76
CA ARG A 149 21.62 -4.38 14.97
C ARG A 149 20.69 -5.56 14.72
N ARG A 150 19.61 -5.37 13.96
CA ARG A 150 18.67 -6.45 13.68
C ARG A 150 19.28 -7.48 12.73
N MET A 151 20.05 -7.05 11.72
CA MET A 151 20.77 -7.97 10.84
C MET A 151 21.82 -8.79 11.58
N LEU A 152 22.56 -8.16 12.51
CA LEU A 152 23.53 -8.84 13.37
C LEU A 152 22.85 -9.81 14.33
N LEU A 153 21.72 -9.44 14.94
CA LEU A 153 20.93 -10.35 15.76
C LEU A 153 20.44 -11.56 14.95
N ALA A 154 19.91 -11.32 13.74
CA ALA A 154 19.50 -12.39 12.84
C ALA A 154 20.66 -13.31 12.47
N TYR A 155 21.86 -12.75 12.25
CA TYR A 155 23.07 -13.53 12.01
C TYR A 155 23.49 -14.38 13.23
N HIS A 156 23.49 -13.81 14.43
CA HIS A 156 23.85 -14.54 15.65
C HIS A 156 22.83 -15.62 16.05
N GLU A 157 21.59 -15.51 15.57
CA GLU A 157 20.57 -16.55 15.73
C GLU A 157 20.71 -17.72 14.72
N MET A 158 21.56 -17.57 13.69
CA MET A 158 21.78 -18.61 12.70
C MET A 158 22.69 -19.72 13.21
N SER A 159 22.31 -20.97 12.96
CA SER A 159 23.18 -22.13 13.10
C SER A 159 24.28 -22.13 12.03
N PHE A 160 25.36 -22.89 12.25
CA PHE A 160 26.45 -22.98 11.28
C PHE A 160 25.97 -23.43 9.88
N SER A 161 25.02 -24.38 9.82
CA SER A 161 24.43 -24.81 8.54
C SER A 161 23.75 -23.64 7.80
N GLN A 162 22.99 -22.82 8.51
CA GLN A 162 22.33 -21.64 7.95
C GLN A 162 23.33 -20.57 7.52
N VAL A 163 24.46 -20.41 8.23
CA VAL A 163 25.53 -19.49 7.83
C VAL A 163 26.19 -19.95 6.53
N VAL A 164 26.43 -21.26 6.38
CA VAL A 164 26.95 -21.84 5.14
C VAL A 164 25.94 -21.68 3.99
N ASP A 165 24.66 -21.89 4.23
CA ASP A 165 23.61 -21.65 3.22
C ASP A 165 23.54 -20.17 2.80
N MET A 166 23.69 -19.25 3.75
CA MET A 166 23.75 -17.81 3.47
C MET A 166 24.97 -17.44 2.65
N PHE A 167 26.13 -18.02 2.93
CA PHE A 167 27.32 -17.86 2.10
C PHE A 167 27.06 -18.29 0.65
N HIS A 168 26.48 -19.47 0.43
CA HIS A 168 26.14 -19.94 -0.92
C HIS A 168 25.17 -18.96 -1.61
N LYS A 169 24.16 -18.46 -0.89
CA LYS A 169 23.24 -17.44 -1.43
C LYS A 169 23.93 -16.13 -1.80
N ILE A 170 24.93 -15.67 -1.03
CA ILE A 170 25.73 -14.49 -1.39
C ILE A 170 26.56 -14.76 -2.64
N LYS A 171 27.15 -15.95 -2.76
CA LYS A 171 27.90 -16.36 -3.94
C LYS A 171 27.01 -16.39 -5.19
N ASP A 172 25.86 -17.05 -5.12
CA ASP A 172 24.90 -17.11 -6.23
C ASP A 172 24.40 -15.71 -6.61
N TYR A 173 24.14 -14.86 -5.60
CA TYR A 173 23.73 -13.47 -5.78
C TYR A 173 24.79 -12.63 -6.50
N TYR A 174 26.07 -12.80 -6.14
CA TYR A 174 27.19 -12.14 -6.80
C TYR A 174 27.33 -12.60 -8.26
N GLU A 175 27.34 -13.93 -8.49
CA GLU A 175 27.46 -14.49 -9.83
C GLU A 175 26.31 -14.09 -10.76
N ALA A 176 25.08 -13.96 -10.25
CA ALA A 176 23.93 -13.50 -11.01
C ALA A 176 24.00 -12.00 -11.35
N GLY A 177 24.63 -11.18 -10.51
CA GLY A 177 24.79 -9.74 -10.73
C GLY A 177 25.87 -9.35 -11.74
N PHE A 178 26.83 -10.24 -11.99
CA PHE A 178 27.92 -10.07 -12.95
C PHE A 178 27.92 -11.24 -13.95
N PRO A 179 26.95 -11.31 -14.88
CA PRO A 179 26.92 -12.37 -15.89
C PRO A 179 28.11 -12.29 -16.87
N GLU A 180 28.69 -11.11 -17.06
CA GLU A 180 29.82 -10.84 -17.96
C GLU A 180 31.10 -11.62 -17.58
N THR A 181 31.31 -11.92 -16.29
CA THR A 181 32.44 -12.72 -15.81
C THR A 181 32.30 -14.21 -16.16
N LYS A 182 31.08 -14.70 -16.43
CA LYS A 182 30.85 -16.06 -16.96
C LYS A 182 31.15 -16.13 -18.46
N GLU A 183 30.76 -15.11 -19.23
CA GLU A 183 31.04 -15.05 -20.66
C GLU A 183 32.54 -14.92 -20.96
N TYR A 184 33.32 -14.22 -20.13
CA TYR A 184 34.78 -14.15 -20.28
C TYR A 184 35.46 -15.51 -20.04
N ASN A 185 35.00 -16.29 -19.05
CA ASN A 185 35.51 -17.64 -18.81
C ASN A 185 35.13 -18.63 -19.92
N ASP A 186 33.95 -18.49 -20.54
CA ASP A 186 33.55 -19.27 -21.72
C ASP A 186 34.22 -18.79 -23.02
N GLN A 187 34.59 -17.50 -23.12
CA GLN A 187 35.37 -16.95 -24.23
C GLN A 187 36.82 -17.43 -24.23
N VAL A 188 37.47 -17.57 -23.06
CA VAL A 188 38.82 -18.16 -22.97
C VAL A 188 38.84 -19.63 -23.43
N ILE A 189 37.71 -20.35 -23.36
CA ILE A 189 37.55 -21.70 -23.91
C ILE A 189 37.24 -21.67 -25.42
N ARG A 190 36.67 -20.58 -25.96
CA ARG A 190 36.32 -20.41 -27.37
C ARG A 190 37.34 -19.65 -28.23
N GLU A 191 38.33 -19.00 -27.63
CA GLU A 191 39.41 -18.29 -28.35
C GLU A 191 40.45 -19.22 -29.03
N SER A 192 40.14 -20.52 -29.13
CA SER A 192 40.81 -21.44 -30.07
C SER A 192 40.14 -21.49 -31.47
N SER A 193 39.17 -20.63 -31.77
CA SER A 193 38.58 -20.54 -33.12
C SER A 193 38.31 -19.11 -33.59
N LEU A 194 39.37 -18.50 -34.13
CA LEU A 194 39.46 -17.55 -35.26
C LEU A 194 38.21 -16.75 -35.73
N CYS A 195 38.44 -15.42 -35.82
CA CYS A 195 38.04 -14.44 -36.86
C CYS A 195 36.52 -14.16 -37.06
N PHE A 196 36.02 -12.94 -37.30
CA PHE A 196 36.52 -11.79 -38.05
C PHE A 196 35.75 -10.52 -37.57
N ARG A 197 36.45 -9.38 -37.44
CA ARG A 197 35.85 -8.06 -37.17
C ARG A 197 35.16 -7.54 -38.43
N GLU A 198 33.98 -6.92 -38.28
CA GLU A 198 33.62 -5.74 -39.08
C GLU A 198 32.86 -4.72 -38.21
N SER A 199 33.32 -3.48 -38.30
CA SER A 199 32.83 -2.30 -37.58
C SER A 199 31.93 -1.47 -38.50
N GLY A 200 30.84 -0.91 -37.97
CA GLY A 200 30.00 0.08 -38.66
C GLY A 200 29.23 0.98 -37.66
N PRO A 201 28.87 2.22 -38.03
CA PRO A 201 29.15 3.38 -37.19
C PRO A 201 27.96 3.96 -36.40
N LEU A 202 28.33 4.72 -35.37
CA LEU A 202 27.50 5.53 -34.48
C LEU A 202 26.69 6.60 -35.24
N THR A 203 25.40 6.73 -34.92
CA THR A 203 24.64 7.97 -35.13
C THR A 203 23.79 8.32 -33.92
N MET A 204 23.79 9.61 -33.61
CA MET A 204 23.31 10.28 -32.41
C MET A 204 21.93 10.94 -32.70
N PHE A 205 21.11 11.08 -31.64
CA PHE A 205 19.84 11.84 -31.53
C PHE A 205 18.54 11.17 -32.00
N HIS A 206 17.69 10.77 -31.03
CA HIS A 206 16.45 11.49 -30.71
C HIS A 206 15.90 11.08 -29.34
N LEU A 207 15.67 12.10 -28.49
CA LEU A 207 14.95 12.04 -27.22
C LEU A 207 13.44 11.94 -27.48
N GLU A 208 12.82 10.83 -27.09
CA GLU A 208 11.39 10.74 -26.78
C GLU A 208 11.20 9.82 -25.55
N PRO A 209 10.26 10.13 -24.64
CA PRO A 209 10.00 9.33 -23.45
C PRO A 209 9.19 8.09 -23.86
N LYS A 210 9.85 6.93 -23.95
CA LYS A 210 9.16 5.66 -24.16
C LYS A 210 8.46 5.22 -22.87
N PRO A 211 7.18 4.78 -22.94
CA PRO A 211 6.50 4.18 -21.80
C PRO A 211 7.26 2.93 -21.37
N GLN A 212 7.44 2.76 -20.06
CA GLN A 212 8.05 1.58 -19.47
C GLN A 212 7.18 0.35 -19.79
N VAL A 213 7.51 -0.34 -20.88
CA VAL A 213 7.10 -1.72 -21.10
C VAL A 213 7.88 -2.53 -20.07
N VAL A 214 7.17 -3.02 -19.05
CA VAL A 214 7.69 -4.00 -18.11
C VAL A 214 8.07 -5.23 -18.93
N SER A 215 9.37 -5.37 -19.22
CA SER A 215 9.92 -6.57 -19.82
C SER A 215 9.75 -7.70 -18.80
N GLU A 216 8.91 -8.67 -19.15
CA GLU A 216 8.77 -9.93 -18.42
C GLU A 216 10.10 -10.68 -18.40
N ALA A 217 10.92 -10.43 -17.38
CA ALA A 217 12.05 -11.28 -17.05
C ALA A 217 11.51 -12.55 -16.36
N PRO A 218 12.04 -13.75 -16.68
CA PRO A 218 11.59 -14.99 -16.07
C PRO A 218 11.85 -14.95 -14.56
N MET A 219 10.77 -15.14 -13.80
CA MET A 219 10.71 -15.18 -12.33
C MET A 219 11.81 -16.08 -11.74
N SER A 220 12.88 -15.46 -11.25
CA SER A 220 13.92 -16.11 -10.48
C SER A 220 13.45 -16.31 -9.03
N ASN A 221 13.85 -17.44 -8.44
CA ASN A 221 13.39 -17.97 -7.15
C ASN A 221 13.82 -17.16 -5.89
N LEU A 222 14.05 -15.85 -6.00
CA LEU A 222 14.55 -14.98 -4.92
C LEU A 222 13.45 -14.21 -4.17
N ASN A 223 12.17 -14.50 -4.40
CA ASN A 223 11.02 -13.86 -3.75
C ASN A 223 10.81 -14.26 -2.27
N VAL A 224 11.87 -14.22 -1.44
CA VAL A 224 11.75 -14.41 0.01
C VAL A 224 11.47 -13.05 0.64
N PHE A 225 10.20 -12.68 0.73
CA PHE A 225 9.81 -11.50 1.50
C PHE A 225 10.16 -11.70 2.97
N SER A 226 10.93 -10.76 3.55
CA SER A 226 10.94 -10.65 5.00
C SER A 226 9.57 -10.17 5.50
N LYS A 227 9.20 -10.58 6.71
CA LYS A 227 7.88 -10.28 7.29
C LYS A 227 7.55 -8.78 7.26
N LYS A 228 8.52 -7.92 7.59
CA LYS A 228 8.33 -6.46 7.55
C LYS A 228 8.18 -5.87 6.15
N GLN A 229 8.91 -6.40 5.17
CA GLN A 229 8.74 -5.97 3.78
C GLN A 229 7.35 -6.38 3.26
N ALA A 230 6.88 -7.59 3.63
CA ALA A 230 5.51 -8.01 3.33
C ALA A 230 4.48 -7.09 4.01
N GLU A 231 4.63 -6.81 5.30
CA GLU A 231 3.76 -5.87 6.04
C GLU A 231 3.73 -4.48 5.40
N TYR A 232 4.88 -3.92 5.06
CA TYR A 232 4.99 -2.62 4.39
C TYR A 232 4.32 -2.64 3.02
N PHE A 233 4.63 -3.65 2.19
CA PHE A 233 4.00 -3.81 0.88
C PHE A 233 2.48 -3.90 0.99
N MET A 234 1.96 -4.70 1.93
CA MET A 234 0.53 -4.85 2.14
C MET A 234 -0.13 -3.56 2.62
N ALA A 235 0.50 -2.85 3.56
CA ALA A 235 0.01 -1.57 4.05
C ALA A 235 -0.03 -0.54 2.91
N HIS A 236 1.03 -0.47 2.10
CA HIS A 236 1.09 0.40 0.94
C HIS A 236 -0.03 0.09 -0.06
N GLN A 237 -0.19 -1.18 -0.45
CA GLN A 237 -1.26 -1.58 -1.37
C GLN A 237 -2.67 -1.35 -0.79
N ALA A 238 -2.87 -1.54 0.52
CA ALA A 238 -4.14 -1.26 1.17
C ALA A 238 -4.48 0.25 1.13
N VAL A 239 -3.49 1.12 1.35
CA VAL A 239 -3.68 2.58 1.21
C VAL A 239 -4.01 2.94 -0.23
N MET A 240 -3.29 2.39 -1.22
CA MET A 240 -3.59 2.64 -2.64
C MET A 240 -5.01 2.19 -2.99
N LEU A 241 -5.42 0.97 -2.63
CA LEU A 241 -6.78 0.47 -2.87
C LEU A 241 -7.87 1.34 -2.23
N GLY A 242 -7.60 1.97 -1.08
CA GLY A 242 -8.54 2.87 -0.40
C GLY A 242 -8.53 4.30 -0.91
N HIS A 243 -7.40 4.81 -1.40
CA HIS A 243 -7.19 6.22 -1.76
C HIS A 243 -7.22 6.48 -3.26
N ASN A 244 -6.55 5.64 -4.06
CA ASN A 244 -6.52 5.69 -5.51
C ASN A 244 -6.26 4.29 -6.09
N GLN A 245 -7.33 3.63 -6.54
CA GLN A 245 -7.26 2.26 -7.05
C GLN A 245 -6.42 2.11 -8.32
N ALA A 246 -6.22 3.17 -9.11
CA ALA A 246 -5.46 3.13 -10.35
C ALA A 246 -3.95 3.03 -10.11
N GLU A 247 -3.46 3.54 -8.98
CA GLU A 247 -2.04 3.45 -8.55
C GLU A 247 -1.73 2.13 -7.82
N ALA A 248 -2.76 1.35 -7.48
CA ALA A 248 -2.57 0.01 -6.93
C ALA A 248 -2.17 -0.97 -8.05
N LEU A 249 -1.48 -2.05 -7.68
CA LEU A 249 -1.15 -3.11 -8.64
C LEU A 249 -2.42 -3.67 -9.31
N PRO A 250 -2.35 -4.11 -10.58
CA PRO A 250 -3.47 -4.78 -11.24
C PRO A 250 -4.00 -5.99 -10.45
N PRO A 251 -5.30 -6.33 -10.54
CA PRO A 251 -5.92 -7.41 -9.75
C PRO A 251 -5.22 -8.76 -9.78
N ASP A 252 -4.80 -9.17 -10.96
CA ASP A 252 -4.10 -10.44 -11.19
C ASP A 252 -2.68 -10.42 -10.61
N GLN A 253 -1.94 -9.34 -10.84
CA GLN A 253 -0.57 -9.17 -10.34
C GLN A 253 -0.55 -9.07 -8.81
N LEU A 254 -1.47 -8.30 -8.22
CA LEU A 254 -1.61 -8.19 -6.77
C LEU A 254 -1.92 -9.56 -6.16
N GLN A 255 -2.82 -10.34 -6.77
CA GLN A 255 -3.16 -11.66 -6.26
C GLN A 255 -1.99 -12.65 -6.35
N ARG A 256 -1.20 -12.61 -7.43
CA ARG A 256 0.04 -13.40 -7.54
C ARG A 256 1.01 -13.02 -6.43
N ARG A 257 1.22 -11.72 -6.20
CA ARG A 257 2.13 -11.24 -5.15
C ARG A 257 1.69 -11.64 -3.75
N VAL A 258 0.39 -11.58 -3.46
CA VAL A 258 -0.17 -12.06 -2.19
C VAL A 258 0.04 -13.56 -2.01
N LYS A 259 -0.09 -14.37 -3.07
CA LYS A 259 0.22 -15.81 -3.02
C LYS A 259 1.69 -16.07 -2.70
N ASP A 260 2.61 -15.33 -3.32
CA ASP A 260 4.04 -15.43 -3.03
C ASP A 260 4.35 -15.08 -1.57
N ILE A 261 3.74 -14.01 -1.04
CA ILE A 261 3.88 -13.59 0.36
C ILE A 261 3.38 -14.70 1.30
N LEU A 262 2.23 -15.29 1.03
CA LEU A 262 1.65 -16.36 1.84
C LEU A 262 2.45 -17.67 1.76
N ALA A 263 3.06 -17.97 0.61
CA ALA A 263 3.96 -19.11 0.47
C ALA A 263 5.22 -18.94 1.34
N ALA A 264 5.74 -17.72 1.44
CA ALA A 264 6.90 -17.40 2.27
C ALA A 264 6.55 -17.22 3.76
N ASN A 265 5.35 -16.72 4.08
CA ASN A 265 4.88 -16.38 5.42
C ASN A 265 3.39 -16.80 5.62
N PRO A 266 3.11 -18.09 5.90
CA PRO A 266 1.73 -18.60 6.00
C PRO A 266 0.89 -18.00 7.14
N ASP A 267 1.56 -17.50 8.18
CA ASP A 267 0.94 -16.98 9.40
C ASP A 267 0.47 -15.51 9.27
N LEU A 268 0.77 -14.87 8.14
CA LEU A 268 0.48 -13.46 7.91
C LEU A 268 -1.00 -13.26 7.54
N ALA A 269 -1.85 -13.08 8.55
CA ALA A 269 -3.30 -12.92 8.37
C ALA A 269 -3.64 -11.74 7.45
N GLU A 270 -2.93 -10.61 7.59
CA GLU A 270 -3.14 -9.36 6.85
C GLU A 270 -3.12 -9.55 5.32
N ALA A 271 -2.40 -10.55 4.82
CA ALA A 271 -2.37 -10.88 3.40
C ALA A 271 -3.73 -11.37 2.88
N HIS A 272 -4.49 -12.11 3.71
CA HIS A 272 -5.87 -12.50 3.39
C HIS A 272 -6.80 -11.30 3.38
N PHE A 273 -6.61 -10.33 4.28
CA PHE A 273 -7.40 -9.09 4.25
C PHE A 273 -7.12 -8.25 3.01
N LEU A 274 -5.86 -8.19 2.55
CA LEU A 274 -5.52 -7.53 1.30
C LEU A 274 -6.14 -8.26 0.09
N SER A 275 -6.15 -9.60 0.11
CA SER A 275 -6.85 -10.42 -0.89
C SER A 275 -8.36 -10.18 -0.90
N TYR A 276 -8.97 -9.98 0.28
CA TYR A 276 -10.37 -9.57 0.42
C TYR A 276 -10.61 -8.20 -0.24
N MET A 277 -9.78 -7.19 0.05
CA MET A 277 -9.88 -5.86 -0.57
C MET A 277 -9.70 -5.92 -2.10
N ASN A 278 -8.76 -6.76 -2.57
CA ASN A 278 -8.56 -7.02 -3.99
C ASN A 278 -9.79 -7.67 -4.65
N SER A 279 -10.44 -8.60 -3.96
CA SER A 279 -11.66 -9.29 -4.44
C SER A 279 -12.87 -8.35 -4.47
N LEU A 280 -12.95 -7.41 -3.51
CA LEU A 280 -14.00 -6.39 -3.47
C LEU A 280 -13.96 -5.45 -4.69
N ARG A 281 -12.77 -5.03 -5.15
CA ARG A 281 -12.67 -4.14 -6.32
C ARG A 281 -13.07 -4.79 -7.64
N VAL A 282 -13.00 -6.12 -7.73
CA VAL A 282 -13.44 -6.89 -8.91
C VAL A 282 -14.86 -7.46 -8.76
N LYS A 283 -15.58 -7.11 -7.68
CA LYS A 283 -16.93 -7.61 -7.36
C LYS A 283 -17.02 -9.15 -7.29
N GLU A 284 -15.95 -9.83 -6.83
CA GLU A 284 -15.91 -11.30 -6.67
C GLU A 284 -16.33 -11.72 -5.25
N TYR A 285 -17.61 -12.07 -5.09
CA TYR A 285 -18.21 -12.34 -3.78
C TYR A 285 -17.60 -13.55 -3.04
N CYS A 286 -17.53 -14.72 -3.69
CA CYS A 286 -17.10 -15.96 -3.04
C CYS A 286 -15.66 -15.86 -2.53
N THR A 287 -14.78 -15.28 -3.34
CA THR A 287 -13.37 -15.09 -2.98
C THR A 287 -13.21 -14.02 -1.89
N ALA A 288 -14.00 -12.95 -1.92
CA ALA A 288 -14.01 -11.95 -0.86
C ALA A 288 -14.43 -12.58 0.48
N LEU A 289 -15.54 -13.32 0.50
CA LEU A 289 -16.04 -14.00 1.70
C LEU A 289 -15.01 -14.98 2.26
N HIS A 290 -14.46 -15.84 1.42
CA HIS A 290 -13.46 -16.84 1.82
C HIS A 290 -12.22 -16.20 2.47
N ASN A 291 -11.67 -15.15 1.84
CA ASN A 291 -10.50 -14.45 2.38
C ASN A 291 -10.79 -13.67 3.66
N LEU A 292 -12.00 -13.11 3.79
CA LEU A 292 -12.44 -12.41 5.00
C LEU A 292 -12.53 -13.37 6.19
N CYS A 293 -13.17 -14.52 6.01
CA CYS A 293 -13.22 -15.57 7.04
C CYS A 293 -11.82 -16.04 7.41
N HIS A 294 -10.97 -16.35 6.41
CA HIS A 294 -9.59 -16.76 6.66
C HIS A 294 -8.73 -15.74 7.42
N PHE A 295 -8.98 -14.43 7.25
CA PHE A 295 -8.33 -13.38 8.02
C PHE A 295 -8.75 -13.45 9.49
N PHE A 296 -10.05 -13.48 9.76
CA PHE A 296 -10.57 -13.48 11.13
C PHE A 296 -10.32 -14.79 11.86
N ASP A 297 -10.39 -15.95 11.19
CA ASP A 297 -10.07 -17.26 11.77
C ASP A 297 -8.62 -17.30 12.26
N ARG A 298 -7.67 -16.77 11.47
CA ARG A 298 -6.25 -16.67 11.86
C ARG A 298 -6.01 -15.66 12.98
N LYS A 299 -6.82 -14.61 13.08
CA LYS A 299 -6.76 -13.63 14.18
C LYS A 299 -7.34 -14.20 15.47
N ALA A 300 -8.38 -15.01 15.37
CA ALA A 300 -9.01 -15.70 16.50
C ALA A 300 -8.13 -16.84 17.03
N CYS A 301 -7.51 -17.60 16.11
CA CYS A 301 -6.65 -18.74 16.44
C CYS A 301 -5.25 -18.58 15.80
N PRO A 302 -4.32 -17.85 16.45
CA PRO A 302 -2.98 -17.68 15.92
C PRO A 302 -2.21 -19.02 15.88
N PRO A 303 -1.51 -19.33 14.78
CA PRO A 303 -0.76 -20.58 14.63
C PRO A 303 0.34 -20.70 15.69
N GLY A 304 0.34 -21.81 16.43
CA GLY A 304 1.28 -22.09 17.52
C GLY A 304 0.64 -22.27 18.90
N ASP A 305 -0.65 -21.95 19.05
CA ASP A 305 -1.39 -22.13 20.32
C ASP A 305 -2.16 -23.47 20.30
N SER A 306 -1.45 -24.60 20.20
CA SER A 306 -2.03 -25.95 20.28
C SER A 306 -2.30 -26.40 21.73
N SER A 307 -2.22 -25.48 22.69
CA SER A 307 -2.52 -25.74 24.09
C SER A 307 -4.00 -25.46 24.38
N PRO A 308 -4.67 -26.25 25.26
CA PRO A 308 -6.08 -26.00 25.59
C PRO A 308 -6.25 -24.55 26.06
N PRO A 309 -7.35 -23.87 25.68
CA PRO A 309 -7.49 -22.43 25.84
C PRO A 309 -7.23 -22.02 27.28
N LYS A 310 -6.07 -21.40 27.53
CA LYS A 310 -5.83 -20.72 28.80
C LYS A 310 -6.81 -19.55 28.82
N LYS A 311 -7.53 -19.34 29.93
CA LYS A 311 -8.50 -18.24 30.18
C LYS A 311 -8.02 -16.80 29.84
N LYS A 312 -6.77 -16.61 29.39
CA LYS A 312 -6.19 -15.34 28.95
C LYS A 312 -6.29 -15.07 27.43
N SER A 313 -6.57 -16.06 26.57
CA SER A 313 -6.73 -15.85 25.10
C SER A 313 -8.16 -15.51 24.67
N ALA A 314 -9.16 -15.84 25.50
CA ALA A 314 -10.59 -15.52 25.29
C ALA A 314 -10.88 -14.06 24.88
N PRO A 315 -10.20 -13.01 25.43
CA PRO A 315 -10.48 -11.64 25.05
C PRO A 315 -10.14 -11.31 23.59
N VAL A 316 -9.11 -11.95 23.02
CA VAL A 316 -8.66 -11.70 21.64
C VAL A 316 -9.58 -12.38 20.65
N GLU A 317 -9.98 -13.62 20.96
CA GLU A 317 -10.90 -14.43 20.16
C GLU A 317 -12.29 -13.77 20.09
N GLU A 318 -12.83 -13.37 21.24
CA GLU A 318 -14.13 -12.68 21.31
C GLU A 318 -14.11 -11.34 20.57
N VAL A 319 -13.02 -10.58 20.66
CA VAL A 319 -12.88 -9.32 19.89
C VAL A 319 -12.81 -9.61 18.39
N ALA A 320 -12.04 -10.61 17.96
CA ALA A 320 -11.94 -10.99 16.55
C ALA A 320 -13.31 -11.38 15.97
N MET A 321 -14.12 -12.17 16.71
CA MET A 321 -15.47 -12.56 16.29
C MET A 321 -16.41 -11.35 16.11
N ARG A 322 -16.39 -10.37 17.03
CA ARG A 322 -17.21 -9.15 16.94
C ARG A 322 -16.94 -8.38 15.66
N TYR A 323 -15.65 -8.16 15.36
CA TYR A 323 -15.25 -7.45 14.14
C TYR A 323 -15.40 -8.32 12.88
N ALA A 324 -15.38 -9.65 13.00
CA ALA A 324 -15.70 -10.56 11.91
C ALA A 324 -17.17 -10.41 11.48
N ALA A 325 -18.11 -10.49 12.43
CA ALA A 325 -19.55 -10.32 12.16
C ALA A 325 -19.83 -8.92 11.56
N LEU A 326 -19.19 -7.87 12.10
CA LEU A 326 -19.32 -6.51 11.58
C LEU A 326 -18.79 -6.36 10.14
N ASN A 327 -17.64 -6.96 9.82
CA ASN A 327 -17.08 -6.89 8.46
C ASN A 327 -17.84 -7.79 7.49
N LEU A 328 -18.38 -8.92 7.94
CA LEU A 328 -19.29 -9.75 7.17
C LEU A 328 -20.54 -8.95 6.80
N ALA A 329 -21.14 -8.21 7.74
CA ALA A 329 -22.24 -7.31 7.45
C ALA A 329 -21.88 -6.26 6.39
N SER A 330 -20.71 -5.62 6.49
CA SER A 330 -20.19 -4.68 5.48
C SER A 330 -20.06 -5.33 4.10
N LEU A 331 -19.55 -6.56 4.03
CA LEU A 331 -19.46 -7.35 2.80
C LEU A 331 -20.86 -7.60 2.21
N GLN A 332 -21.80 -8.13 3.01
CA GLN A 332 -23.17 -8.41 2.55
C GLN A 332 -23.87 -7.14 2.06
N PHE A 333 -23.67 -6.01 2.75
CA PHE A 333 -24.20 -4.71 2.34
C PHE A 333 -23.71 -4.31 0.94
N ARG A 334 -22.40 -4.45 0.67
CA ARG A 334 -21.80 -4.07 -0.62
C ARG A 334 -22.30 -4.90 -1.79
N PHE A 335 -22.70 -6.15 -1.54
CA PHE A 335 -23.27 -7.04 -2.56
C PHE A 335 -24.80 -6.99 -2.65
N GLY A 336 -25.47 -6.14 -1.86
CA GLY A 336 -26.92 -5.99 -1.89
C GLY A 336 -27.70 -7.09 -1.15
N ASN A 337 -27.03 -7.97 -0.41
CA ASN A 337 -27.65 -9.05 0.36
C ASN A 337 -28.22 -8.51 1.68
N ARG A 338 -29.36 -7.83 1.59
CA ARG A 338 -29.97 -7.08 2.70
C ARG A 338 -30.29 -7.94 3.93
N GLU A 339 -30.90 -9.11 3.74
CA GLU A 339 -31.31 -9.99 4.86
C GLU A 339 -30.10 -10.58 5.59
N GLU A 340 -29.09 -11.06 4.84
CA GLU A 340 -27.85 -11.60 5.42
C GLU A 340 -27.04 -10.50 6.13
N CYS A 341 -27.02 -9.29 5.58
CA CYS A 341 -26.42 -8.14 6.22
C CYS A 341 -27.06 -7.85 7.58
N LYS A 342 -28.40 -7.87 7.64
CA LYS A 342 -29.15 -7.68 8.88
C LYS A 342 -28.84 -8.75 9.92
N ALA A 343 -28.84 -10.02 9.52
CA ALA A 343 -28.53 -11.13 10.43
C ALA A 343 -27.11 -10.97 11.03
N ALA A 344 -26.13 -10.67 10.18
CA ALA A 344 -24.75 -10.42 10.62
C ALA A 344 -24.63 -9.18 11.54
N LEU A 345 -25.41 -8.12 11.30
CA LEU A 345 -25.43 -6.95 12.20
C LEU A 345 -26.06 -7.25 13.56
N GLN A 346 -27.13 -8.05 13.60
CA GLN A 346 -27.76 -8.47 14.85
C GLN A 346 -26.78 -9.28 15.70
N GLU A 347 -26.03 -10.20 15.07
CA GLU A 347 -24.96 -10.94 15.71
C GLU A 347 -23.84 -10.02 16.21
N ALA A 348 -23.36 -9.08 15.37
CA ALA A 348 -22.33 -8.12 15.76
C ALA A 348 -22.76 -7.25 16.97
N VAL A 349 -24.02 -6.80 17.02
CA VAL A 349 -24.58 -6.04 18.15
C VAL A 349 -24.61 -6.89 19.42
N MET A 350 -25.07 -8.14 19.31
CA MET A 350 -25.15 -9.06 20.45
C MET A 350 -23.75 -9.32 21.02
N LEU A 351 -22.77 -9.69 20.18
CA LEU A 351 -21.39 -9.93 20.61
C LEU A 351 -20.73 -8.65 21.18
N ALA A 352 -21.02 -7.48 20.61
CA ALA A 352 -20.52 -6.21 21.13
C ALA A 352 -21.10 -5.87 22.51
N GLN A 353 -22.38 -6.18 22.76
CA GLN A 353 -23.03 -5.97 24.05
C GLN A 353 -22.50 -6.92 25.12
N GLU A 354 -22.38 -8.22 24.81
CA GLU A 354 -21.77 -9.22 25.70
C GLU A 354 -20.34 -8.83 26.08
N GLY A 355 -19.61 -8.33 25.08
CA GLY A 355 -18.24 -7.86 25.22
C GLY A 355 -18.05 -6.47 25.83
N ASN A 356 -19.13 -5.74 26.11
CA ASN A 356 -19.13 -4.32 26.46
C ASN A 356 -18.26 -3.43 25.54
N ASP A 357 -18.15 -3.78 24.25
CA ASP A 357 -17.40 -3.02 23.24
C ASP A 357 -18.30 -1.92 22.65
N GLN A 358 -18.17 -0.72 23.20
CA GLN A 358 -18.96 0.43 22.77
C GLN A 358 -18.57 0.94 21.37
N VAL A 359 -17.33 0.70 20.92
CA VAL A 359 -16.83 1.13 19.60
C VAL A 359 -17.45 0.27 18.51
N CYS A 360 -17.37 -1.06 18.64
CA CYS A 360 -18.00 -1.99 17.70
C CYS A 360 -19.51 -1.77 17.64
N LEU A 361 -20.15 -1.53 18.79
CA LEU A 361 -21.57 -1.18 18.85
C LEU A 361 -21.90 0.08 18.04
N GLN A 362 -21.09 1.15 18.11
CA GLN A 362 -21.34 2.35 17.31
C GLN A 362 -21.19 2.08 15.81
N HIS A 363 -20.21 1.27 15.39
CA HIS A 363 -20.08 0.87 13.99
C HIS A 363 -21.31 0.09 13.50
N ALA A 364 -21.79 -0.88 14.28
CA ALA A 364 -22.98 -1.65 13.93
C ALA A 364 -24.23 -0.76 13.80
N MET A 365 -24.39 0.22 14.69
CA MET A 365 -25.49 1.18 14.65
C MET A 365 -25.47 2.05 13.38
N VAL A 366 -24.29 2.46 12.91
CA VAL A 366 -24.15 3.21 11.64
C VAL A 366 -24.61 2.35 10.46
N TRP A 367 -24.23 1.07 10.41
CA TRP A 367 -24.67 0.16 9.36
C TRP A 367 -26.18 -0.13 9.38
N LEU A 368 -26.78 -0.28 10.57
CA LEU A 368 -28.23 -0.42 10.72
C LEU A 368 -28.99 0.81 10.22
N ASN A 369 -28.46 2.00 10.45
CA ASN A 369 -29.03 3.24 9.92
C ASN A 369 -28.92 3.28 8.38
N LEU A 370 -27.80 2.83 7.80
CA LEU A 370 -27.62 2.75 6.34
C LEU A 370 -28.58 1.76 5.66
N LEU A 371 -28.94 0.66 6.32
CA LEU A 371 -29.95 -0.28 5.82
C LEU A 371 -31.38 0.29 5.86
N GLY A 372 -31.62 1.40 6.57
CA GLY A 372 -32.94 1.99 6.74
C GLY A 372 -33.89 1.17 7.60
N GLU A 373 -33.37 0.25 8.41
CA GLU A 373 -34.19 -0.57 9.33
C GLU A 373 -34.50 0.14 10.64
N ASN A 374 -33.64 1.08 11.03
CA ASN A 374 -34.01 2.04 12.03
C ASN A 374 -34.89 3.10 11.35
N HIS A 375 -36.20 3.01 11.53
CA HIS A 375 -37.09 4.18 11.48
C HIS A 375 -36.80 5.12 12.66
N SER A 376 -35.53 5.36 12.94
CA SER A 376 -35.02 6.29 13.92
C SER A 376 -35.32 7.68 13.38
N GLY A 377 -36.37 8.31 13.89
CA GLY A 377 -36.55 9.74 13.69
C GLY A 377 -35.24 10.48 14.04
N VAL A 378 -35.03 11.64 13.43
CA VAL A 378 -33.88 12.54 13.58
C VAL A 378 -33.24 12.49 14.97
N GLY A 379 -34.03 12.54 16.05
CA GLY A 379 -33.54 12.52 17.43
C GLY A 379 -32.79 11.26 17.89
N GLN A 380 -33.01 10.09 17.29
CA GLN A 380 -32.24 8.87 17.59
C GLN A 380 -30.88 8.89 16.90
N LEU A 381 -30.82 9.31 15.63
CA LEU A 381 -29.57 9.62 14.92
C LEU A 381 -28.75 10.66 15.69
N GLU A 382 -29.42 11.67 16.27
CA GLU A 382 -28.76 12.68 17.09
C GLU A 382 -28.10 12.11 18.35
N ARG A 383 -28.72 11.11 18.98
CA ARG A 383 -28.16 10.43 20.16
C ARG A 383 -27.00 9.51 19.79
N SER A 384 -27.09 8.79 18.66
CA SER A 384 -26.00 7.92 18.22
C SER A 384 -24.73 8.70 17.90
N PHE A 385 -24.82 9.86 17.23
CA PHE A 385 -23.61 10.62 16.94
C PHE A 385 -23.02 11.30 18.19
N LYS A 386 -23.83 11.69 19.18
CA LYS A 386 -23.28 12.24 20.43
C LYS A 386 -22.36 11.23 21.11
N LYS A 387 -22.78 9.96 21.11
CA LYS A 387 -21.97 8.86 21.63
C LYS A 387 -20.69 8.63 20.81
N THR A 388 -20.70 8.85 19.49
CA THR A 388 -19.46 8.77 18.68
C THR A 388 -18.49 9.91 18.97
N ILE A 389 -19.00 11.11 19.30
CA ILE A 389 -18.20 12.24 19.77
C ILE A 389 -17.57 11.92 21.12
N ASP A 390 -18.36 11.43 22.08
CA ASP A 390 -17.89 11.06 23.42
C ASP A 390 -16.80 9.99 23.37
N LEU A 391 -16.91 9.04 22.43
CA LEU A 391 -15.92 8.00 22.18
C LEU A 391 -14.74 8.43 21.29
N SER A 392 -14.69 9.70 20.87
CA SER A 392 -13.64 10.24 19.99
C SER A 392 -13.47 9.47 18.67
N LEU A 393 -14.60 9.13 18.03
CA LEU A 393 -14.66 8.41 16.75
C LEU A 393 -15.01 9.39 15.61
N PRO A 394 -14.03 10.10 15.02
CA PRO A 394 -14.28 11.20 14.08
C PRO A 394 -14.95 10.74 12.79
N ASN A 395 -14.48 9.63 12.19
CA ASN A 395 -15.04 9.11 10.93
C ASN A 395 -16.51 8.71 11.09
N LEU A 396 -16.87 8.03 12.19
CA LEU A 396 -18.28 7.69 12.44
C LEU A 396 -19.12 8.94 12.70
N THR A 397 -18.57 9.92 13.40
CA THR A 397 -19.25 11.19 13.67
C THR A 397 -19.57 11.93 12.36
N VAL A 398 -18.59 12.02 11.46
CA VAL A 398 -18.77 12.64 10.14
C VAL A 398 -19.82 11.88 9.31
N HIS A 399 -19.75 10.54 9.28
CA HIS A 399 -20.77 9.74 8.61
C HIS A 399 -22.16 9.97 9.18
N GLY A 400 -22.30 10.00 10.51
CA GLY A 400 -23.56 10.27 11.19
C GLY A 400 -24.12 11.65 10.84
N LEU A 401 -23.28 12.69 10.85
CA LEU A 401 -23.66 14.05 10.46
C LEU A 401 -24.09 14.13 9.00
N ASN A 402 -23.40 13.44 8.10
CA ASN A 402 -23.72 13.40 6.68
C ASN A 402 -25.05 12.65 6.42
N CYS A 403 -25.31 11.54 7.12
CA CYS A 403 -26.59 10.82 7.04
C CYS A 403 -27.73 11.69 7.56
N LEU A 404 -27.56 12.28 8.74
CA LEU A 404 -28.51 13.22 9.32
C LEU A 404 -28.82 14.39 8.36
N SER A 405 -27.79 14.95 7.72
CA SER A 405 -27.94 16.05 6.77
C SER A 405 -28.75 15.62 5.54
N LYS A 406 -28.56 14.39 5.06
CA LYS A 406 -29.36 13.82 3.97
C LYS A 406 -30.84 13.74 4.37
N ASP A 407 -31.12 13.13 5.52
CA ASP A 407 -32.49 12.88 5.97
C ASP A 407 -33.25 14.18 6.24
N LEU A 408 -32.59 15.15 6.89
CA LEU A 408 -33.15 16.49 7.09
C LEU A 408 -33.37 17.21 5.74
N GLY A 409 -32.42 17.09 4.82
CA GLY A 409 -32.45 17.78 3.53
C GLY A 409 -33.55 17.29 2.58
N MET A 410 -33.88 16.00 2.65
CA MET A 410 -35.00 15.39 1.91
C MET A 410 -36.36 15.64 2.60
N GLY A 411 -36.35 16.08 3.87
CA GLY A 411 -37.55 16.44 4.63
C GLY A 411 -38.00 17.89 4.43
N THR A 412 -38.76 18.42 5.39
CA THR A 412 -39.30 19.80 5.38
C THR A 412 -38.42 20.82 6.11
N GLU A 413 -37.18 20.46 6.42
CA GLU A 413 -36.29 21.31 7.21
C GLU A 413 -35.70 22.46 6.39
N LYS A 414 -35.25 23.50 7.10
CA LYS A 414 -34.66 24.68 6.44
C LYS A 414 -33.27 24.35 5.88
N PRO A 415 -32.95 24.73 4.63
CA PRO A 415 -31.62 24.50 4.04
C PRO A 415 -30.46 25.00 4.92
N SER A 416 -30.63 26.13 5.62
CA SER A 416 -29.59 26.67 6.52
C SER A 416 -29.17 25.69 7.62
N ARG A 417 -30.11 24.91 8.16
CA ARG A 417 -29.84 23.91 9.20
C ARG A 417 -29.12 22.70 8.62
N VAL A 418 -29.50 22.26 7.43
CA VAL A 418 -28.82 21.16 6.71
C VAL A 418 -27.37 21.52 6.42
N ILE A 419 -27.13 22.72 5.91
CA ILE A 419 -25.79 23.22 5.60
C ILE A 419 -24.94 23.46 6.86
N TYR A 420 -25.57 23.78 7.99
CA TYR A 420 -24.88 23.85 9.27
C TYR A 420 -24.25 22.49 9.64
N TYR A 421 -24.98 21.39 9.52
CA TYR A 421 -24.43 20.05 9.81
C TYR A 421 -23.33 19.63 8.83
N PHE A 422 -23.46 19.95 7.53
CA PHE A 422 -22.35 19.76 6.57
C PHE A 422 -21.11 20.60 6.92
N THR A 423 -21.29 21.80 7.46
CA THR A 423 -20.17 22.63 7.92
C THR A 423 -19.48 22.01 9.13
N GLN A 424 -20.25 21.47 10.08
CA GLN A 424 -19.71 20.76 11.23
C GLN A 424 -18.94 19.49 10.81
N SER A 425 -19.48 18.71 9.86
CA SER A 425 -18.80 17.50 9.39
C SER A 425 -17.49 17.82 8.67
N ASN A 426 -17.47 18.87 7.85
CA ASN A 426 -16.25 19.34 7.19
C ASN A 426 -15.20 19.88 8.16
N LEU A 427 -15.60 20.55 9.24
CA LEU A 427 -14.66 20.99 10.27
C LEU A 427 -13.92 19.79 10.90
N ILE A 428 -14.65 18.73 11.23
CA ILE A 428 -14.06 17.49 11.77
C ILE A 428 -13.12 16.85 10.75
N ASN A 429 -13.52 16.77 9.47
CA ASN A 429 -12.65 16.25 8.41
C ASN A 429 -11.33 17.02 8.29
N CYS A 430 -11.37 18.36 8.39
CA CYS A 430 -10.16 19.19 8.36
C CYS A 430 -9.25 18.94 9.56
N MET A 431 -9.81 18.70 10.76
CA MET A 431 -9.03 18.41 11.97
C MET A 431 -8.32 17.04 11.91
N HIS A 432 -8.88 16.08 11.18
CA HIS A 432 -8.38 14.70 11.12
C HIS A 432 -7.75 14.31 9.77
N SER A 433 -7.63 15.25 8.82
CA SER A 433 -7.05 15.02 7.49
C SER A 433 -7.64 13.82 6.73
N SER A 434 -8.94 13.55 6.90
CA SER A 434 -9.63 12.44 6.24
C SER A 434 -10.09 12.86 4.83
N TYR A 435 -9.18 12.79 3.86
CA TYR A 435 -9.40 13.32 2.49
C TYR A 435 -10.59 12.68 1.78
N GLY A 436 -10.72 11.36 1.83
CA GLY A 436 -11.85 10.66 1.21
C GLY A 436 -13.20 11.07 1.81
N MET A 437 -13.27 11.28 3.13
CA MET A 437 -14.49 11.74 3.79
C MET A 437 -14.78 13.21 3.50
N MET A 438 -13.75 14.05 3.36
CA MET A 438 -13.89 15.45 2.96
C MET A 438 -14.46 15.55 1.54
N ALA A 439 -13.90 14.79 0.59
CA ALA A 439 -14.37 14.74 -0.79
C ALA A 439 -15.83 14.23 -0.85
N ALA A 440 -16.15 13.15 -0.14
CA ALA A 440 -17.51 12.62 -0.07
C ALA A 440 -18.50 13.63 0.55
N GLY A 441 -18.11 14.32 1.63
CA GLY A 441 -18.94 15.35 2.26
C GLY A 441 -19.23 16.53 1.32
N CYS A 442 -18.23 16.98 0.56
CA CYS A 442 -18.40 18.03 -0.45
C CYS A 442 -19.27 17.57 -1.62
N ALA A 443 -19.08 16.35 -2.14
CA ALA A 443 -19.92 15.79 -3.20
C ALA A 443 -21.39 15.66 -2.76
N GLN A 444 -21.63 15.24 -1.51
CA GLN A 444 -22.98 15.15 -0.96
C GLN A 444 -23.62 16.53 -0.77
N ARG A 445 -22.85 17.53 -0.31
CA ARG A 445 -23.31 18.92 -0.24
C ARG A 445 -23.63 19.48 -1.63
N ALA A 446 -22.81 19.17 -2.63
CA ALA A 446 -23.05 19.53 -4.03
C ALA A 446 -24.38 18.96 -4.55
N ALA A 447 -24.65 17.68 -4.27
CA ALA A 447 -25.91 17.03 -4.62
C ALA A 447 -27.10 17.71 -3.92
N MET A 448 -26.94 18.11 -2.66
CA MET A 448 -28.00 18.78 -1.91
C MET A 448 -28.26 20.22 -2.42
N TRP A 449 -27.21 20.93 -2.84
CA TRP A 449 -27.38 22.21 -3.55
C TRP A 449 -28.10 22.06 -4.88
N HIS A 450 -27.77 21.01 -5.63
CA HIS A 450 -28.47 20.68 -6.86
C HIS A 450 -29.97 20.43 -6.60
N TYR A 451 -30.29 19.63 -5.57
CA TYR A 451 -31.66 19.36 -5.14
C TYR A 451 -32.44 20.64 -4.78
N TYR A 452 -31.79 21.61 -4.12
CA TYR A 452 -32.38 22.93 -3.85
C TYR A 452 -32.39 23.90 -5.05
N GLY A 453 -32.02 23.44 -6.25
CA GLY A 453 -31.97 24.24 -7.47
C GLY A 453 -30.80 25.24 -7.52
N LYS A 454 -29.83 25.15 -6.61
CA LYS A 454 -28.67 26.05 -6.53
C LYS A 454 -27.48 25.51 -7.33
N ARG A 455 -27.61 25.51 -8.67
CA ARG A 455 -26.63 24.95 -9.61
C ARG A 455 -25.21 25.51 -9.46
N LYS A 456 -25.05 26.82 -9.27
CA LYS A 456 -23.73 27.46 -9.07
C LYS A 456 -23.00 26.96 -7.82
N LEU A 457 -23.73 26.69 -6.74
CA LEU A 457 -23.14 26.17 -5.50
C LEU A 457 -22.76 24.69 -5.62
N CYS A 458 -23.56 23.90 -6.33
CA CYS A 458 -23.21 22.54 -6.72
C CYS A 458 -21.90 22.49 -7.53
N SER A 459 -21.75 23.41 -8.49
CA SER A 459 -20.52 23.58 -9.27
C SER A 459 -19.32 23.88 -8.39
N LEU A 460 -19.45 24.87 -7.50
CA LEU A 460 -18.38 25.28 -6.59
C LEU A 460 -17.91 24.13 -5.70
N ASP A 461 -18.84 23.38 -5.10
CA ASP A 461 -18.49 22.22 -4.26
C ASP A 461 -17.85 21.10 -5.09
N SER A 462 -18.26 20.92 -6.34
CA SER A 462 -17.63 19.95 -7.24
C SER A 462 -16.21 20.37 -7.63
N HIS A 463 -15.96 21.67 -7.85
CA HIS A 463 -14.61 22.20 -8.05
C HIS A 463 -13.74 22.06 -6.80
N ILE A 464 -14.29 22.25 -5.59
CA ILE A 464 -13.55 22.02 -4.35
C ILE A 464 -13.02 20.58 -4.33
N VAL A 465 -13.86 19.58 -4.63
CA VAL A 465 -13.42 18.17 -4.68
C VAL A 465 -12.27 17.96 -5.66
N LEU A 466 -12.34 18.55 -6.85
CA LEU A 466 -11.33 18.36 -7.91
C LEU A 466 -10.03 19.14 -7.69
N HIS A 467 -10.03 20.17 -6.83
CA HIS A 467 -8.88 21.04 -6.57
C HIS A 467 -8.33 20.92 -5.14
N LEU A 468 -8.89 20.04 -4.31
CA LEU A 468 -8.34 19.76 -2.98
C LEU A 468 -6.99 19.05 -3.11
N GLU A 469 -5.97 19.58 -2.42
CA GLU A 469 -4.67 18.92 -2.26
C GLU A 469 -4.82 17.73 -1.31
N THR A 470 -5.02 16.56 -1.91
CA THR A 470 -5.31 15.29 -1.21
C THR A 470 -4.16 14.30 -1.30
N SER A 471 -2.95 14.76 -1.62
CA SER A 471 -1.82 13.86 -1.85
C SER A 471 -1.35 13.19 -0.56
N ILE A 472 -1.22 11.87 -0.62
CA ILE A 472 -0.52 11.06 0.37
C ILE A 472 0.70 10.49 -0.34
N ASN A 473 1.90 10.92 0.05
CA ASN A 473 3.16 10.53 -0.59
C ASN A 473 3.18 10.77 -2.12
N GLY A 474 2.56 11.87 -2.58
CA GLY A 474 2.45 12.20 -4.00
C GLY A 474 1.29 11.53 -4.75
N VAL A 475 0.53 10.64 -4.10
CA VAL A 475 -0.66 10.02 -4.68
C VAL A 475 -1.92 10.80 -4.27
N TYR A 476 -2.57 11.42 -5.26
CA TYR A 476 -3.82 12.15 -5.08
C TYR A 476 -5.01 11.22 -4.86
N TYR A 477 -5.99 11.68 -4.07
CA TYR A 477 -7.23 10.93 -3.86
C TYR A 477 -7.99 10.81 -5.17
N ASN A 478 -8.35 9.59 -5.53
CA ASN A 478 -9.15 9.31 -6.71
C ASN A 478 -10.19 8.23 -6.39
N GLY A 479 -11.38 8.67 -6.03
CA GLY A 479 -12.49 7.79 -5.65
C GLY A 479 -13.84 8.31 -6.12
N GLN A 480 -14.90 7.68 -5.61
CA GLN A 480 -16.28 7.93 -6.05
C GLN A 480 -16.68 9.42 -6.08
N ALA A 481 -16.26 10.19 -5.05
CA ALA A 481 -16.59 11.61 -4.95
C ALA A 481 -16.02 12.43 -6.12
N VAL A 482 -14.80 12.11 -6.59
CA VAL A 482 -14.16 12.75 -7.75
C VAL A 482 -14.96 12.48 -9.01
N CYS A 483 -15.35 11.22 -9.24
CA CYS A 483 -16.19 10.84 -10.38
C CYS A 483 -17.54 11.57 -10.36
N ILE A 484 -18.21 11.64 -9.21
CA ILE A 484 -19.48 12.38 -9.05
C ILE A 484 -19.29 13.87 -9.36
N SER A 485 -18.21 14.48 -8.86
CA SER A 485 -17.92 15.90 -9.11
C SER A 485 -17.64 16.18 -10.59
N MET A 486 -16.92 15.30 -11.29
CA MET A 486 -16.77 15.39 -12.76
C MET A 486 -18.13 15.28 -13.48
N CYS A 487 -18.98 14.35 -13.07
CA CYS A 487 -20.31 14.18 -13.64
C CYS A 487 -21.21 15.40 -13.42
N ASN A 488 -21.16 16.02 -12.23
CA ASN A 488 -21.90 17.24 -11.93
C ASN A 488 -21.49 18.39 -12.86
N LEU A 489 -20.19 18.55 -13.11
CA LEU A 489 -19.68 19.57 -14.03
C LEU A 489 -20.06 19.26 -15.48
N ALA A 490 -19.91 18.02 -15.94
CA ALA A 490 -20.33 17.60 -17.27
C ALA A 490 -21.82 17.87 -17.50
N GLN A 491 -22.67 17.52 -16.55
CA GLN A 491 -24.11 17.79 -16.61
C GLN A 491 -24.38 19.31 -16.65
N GLN A 492 -23.65 20.11 -15.89
CA GLN A 492 -23.81 21.57 -15.92
C GLN A 492 -23.44 22.18 -17.27
N HIS A 493 -22.35 21.74 -17.91
CA HIS A 493 -21.99 22.18 -19.25
C HIS A 493 -23.06 21.76 -20.28
N ALA A 494 -23.56 20.53 -20.19
CA ALA A 494 -24.63 20.05 -21.04
C ALA A 494 -25.95 20.83 -20.88
N ASP A 495 -26.31 21.20 -19.64
CA ASP A 495 -27.50 22.00 -19.35
C ASP A 495 -27.40 23.42 -19.91
N LEU A 496 -26.18 23.95 -20.09
CA LEU A 496 -25.91 25.22 -20.78
C LEU A 496 -25.86 25.09 -22.31
N GLY A 497 -25.97 23.87 -22.84
CA GLY A 497 -25.86 23.56 -24.28
C GLY A 497 -24.43 23.33 -24.78
N ASP A 498 -23.42 23.42 -23.90
CA ASP A 498 -22.02 23.16 -24.23
C ASP A 498 -21.69 21.66 -24.16
N TYR A 499 -22.24 20.92 -25.13
CA TYR A 499 -22.01 19.48 -25.26
C TYR A 499 -20.54 19.09 -25.53
N PRO A 500 -19.73 19.86 -26.28
CA PRO A 500 -18.31 19.55 -26.46
C PRO A 500 -17.56 19.47 -25.12
N ALA A 501 -17.68 20.50 -24.26
CA ALA A 501 -17.02 20.49 -22.96
C ALA A 501 -17.52 19.35 -22.06
N ALA A 502 -18.83 19.09 -22.05
CA ALA A 502 -19.40 17.97 -21.31
C ALA A 502 -18.82 16.61 -21.76
N THR A 503 -18.61 16.43 -23.07
CA THR A 503 -18.05 15.20 -23.63
C THR A 503 -16.57 15.05 -23.28
N GLU A 504 -15.81 16.15 -23.27
CA GLU A 504 -14.40 16.15 -22.86
C GLU A 504 -14.24 15.75 -21.39
N ILE A 505 -15.03 16.33 -20.49
CA ILE A 505 -15.03 15.98 -19.06
C ILE A 505 -15.37 14.50 -18.86
N LEU A 506 -16.38 13.98 -19.55
CA LEU A 506 -16.73 12.55 -19.47
C LEU A 506 -15.66 11.64 -20.08
N SER A 507 -14.97 12.09 -21.13
CA SER A 507 -13.85 11.34 -21.69
C SER A 507 -12.69 11.24 -20.71
N HIS A 508 -12.43 12.32 -19.95
CA HIS A 508 -11.43 12.33 -18.89
C HIS A 508 -11.85 11.42 -17.72
N ALA A 509 -13.12 11.47 -17.31
CA ALA A 509 -13.66 10.57 -16.29
C ALA A 509 -13.52 9.09 -16.70
N LYS A 510 -13.77 8.77 -17.97
CA LYS A 510 -13.58 7.41 -18.52
C LYS A 510 -12.12 6.95 -18.51
N GLN A 511 -11.17 7.85 -18.74
CA GLN A 511 -9.73 7.53 -18.65
C GLN A 511 -9.30 7.27 -17.20
N GLN A 512 -9.81 8.08 -16.26
CA GLN A 512 -9.49 7.92 -14.84
C GLN A 512 -10.19 6.73 -14.17
N PHE A 513 -11.42 6.41 -14.62
CA PHE A 513 -12.25 5.32 -14.10
C PHE A 513 -12.63 4.36 -15.25
N PRO A 514 -11.73 3.42 -15.61
CA PRO A 514 -11.99 2.43 -16.65
C PRO A 514 -13.26 1.61 -16.37
N SER A 515 -13.89 1.06 -17.41
CA SER A 515 -15.13 0.26 -17.28
C SER A 515 -15.04 -0.96 -16.35
N SER A 516 -13.83 -1.37 -15.96
CA SER A 516 -13.61 -2.44 -14.99
C SER A 516 -13.70 -1.99 -13.52
N THR A 517 -13.75 -0.69 -13.23
CA THR A 517 -13.81 -0.17 -11.87
C THR A 517 -15.24 -0.06 -11.36
N ASN A 518 -15.39 0.02 -10.03
CA ASN A 518 -16.70 0.14 -9.39
C ASN A 518 -17.39 1.49 -9.70
N GLU A 519 -16.62 2.53 -9.96
CA GLU A 519 -17.11 3.89 -10.20
C GLU A 519 -17.54 4.13 -11.66
N ALA A 520 -17.31 3.16 -12.55
CA ALA A 520 -17.61 3.30 -13.96
C ALA A 520 -19.10 3.54 -14.24
N ASP A 521 -19.95 2.92 -13.43
CA ASP A 521 -21.41 3.02 -13.53
C ASP A 521 -21.88 4.49 -13.41
N ILE A 522 -21.17 5.31 -12.62
CA ILE A 522 -21.54 6.70 -12.34
C ILE A 522 -21.39 7.59 -13.57
N TRP A 523 -20.21 7.55 -14.21
CA TRP A 523 -19.98 8.37 -15.40
C TRP A 523 -20.73 7.83 -16.61
N GLN A 524 -20.94 6.52 -16.70
CA GLN A 524 -21.76 5.91 -17.75
C GLN A 524 -23.22 6.36 -17.64
N ALA A 525 -23.81 6.33 -16.45
CA ALA A 525 -25.15 6.84 -16.22
C ALA A 525 -25.26 8.33 -16.57
N CYS A 526 -24.29 9.16 -16.14
CA CYS A 526 -24.25 10.59 -16.51
C CYS A 526 -24.16 10.79 -18.02
N GLN A 527 -23.33 10.02 -18.72
CA GLN A 527 -23.21 10.08 -20.17
C GLN A 527 -24.55 9.76 -20.86
N GLN A 528 -25.25 8.71 -20.43
CA GLN A 528 -26.54 8.35 -21.01
C GLN A 528 -27.61 9.40 -20.72
N ARG A 529 -27.63 10.02 -19.52
CA ARG A 529 -28.55 11.12 -19.19
C ARG A 529 -28.36 12.33 -20.09
N ILE A 530 -27.11 12.74 -20.34
CA ILE A 530 -26.79 13.84 -21.26
C ILE A 530 -27.19 13.48 -22.70
N ALA A 531 -26.88 12.26 -23.14
CA ALA A 531 -27.20 11.78 -24.48
C ALA A 531 -28.73 11.74 -24.72
N PHE A 532 -29.48 11.22 -23.76
CA PHE A 532 -30.94 11.19 -23.77
C PHE A 532 -31.52 12.60 -23.91
N THR A 533 -31.09 13.51 -23.02
CA THR A 533 -31.58 14.90 -23.01
C THR A 533 -31.31 15.61 -24.35
N ARG A 534 -30.11 15.43 -24.90
CA ARG A 534 -29.73 15.97 -26.22
C ARG A 534 -30.54 15.35 -27.36
N ALA A 535 -30.81 14.05 -27.33
CA ALA A 535 -31.60 13.35 -28.33
C ALA A 535 -33.05 13.84 -28.35
N ILE A 536 -33.65 14.03 -27.17
CA ILE A 536 -35.00 14.60 -27.01
C ILE A 536 -35.06 16.02 -27.60
N TYR A 537 -34.13 16.91 -27.22
CA TYR A 537 -34.12 18.29 -27.75
C TYR A 537 -33.84 18.38 -29.26
N SER A 538 -33.19 17.36 -29.83
CA SER A 538 -32.96 17.28 -31.29
C SER A 538 -34.03 16.50 -32.05
N GLY A 539 -35.10 16.03 -31.37
CA GLY A 539 -36.19 15.27 -31.98
C GLY A 539 -35.82 13.86 -32.44
N ARG A 540 -34.65 13.35 -32.03
CA ARG A 540 -34.14 12.02 -32.43
C ARG A 540 -34.59 10.96 -31.42
N LEU A 541 -35.85 10.56 -31.52
CA LEU A 541 -36.48 9.65 -30.55
C LEU A 541 -35.82 8.26 -30.49
N LYS A 542 -35.33 7.73 -31.61
CA LYS A 542 -34.60 6.45 -31.64
C LYS A 542 -33.31 6.49 -30.83
N ASP A 543 -32.58 7.60 -30.92
CA ASP A 543 -31.34 7.80 -30.16
C ASP A 543 -31.66 7.95 -28.66
N ALA A 544 -32.81 8.56 -28.32
CA ALA A 544 -33.28 8.68 -26.95
C ALA A 544 -33.69 7.31 -26.37
N GLU A 545 -34.42 6.49 -27.12
CA GLU A 545 -34.76 5.11 -26.72
C GLU A 545 -33.49 4.28 -26.46
N GLN A 546 -32.49 4.38 -27.35
CA GLN A 546 -31.22 3.67 -27.16
C GLN A 546 -30.47 4.15 -25.90
N ALA A 547 -30.45 5.46 -25.65
CA ALA A 547 -29.83 6.01 -24.44
C ALA A 547 -30.55 5.53 -23.17
N LEU A 548 -31.88 5.37 -23.22
CA LEU A 548 -32.67 4.86 -22.10
C LEU A 548 -32.38 3.37 -21.84
N VAL A 549 -32.30 2.55 -22.89
CA VAL A 549 -31.93 1.12 -22.76
C VAL A 549 -30.53 0.99 -22.15
N ASN A 550 -29.59 1.81 -22.59
CA ASN A 550 -28.24 1.83 -22.02
C ASN A 550 -28.28 2.29 -20.56
N LEU A 551 -29.05 3.33 -20.22
CA LEU A 551 -29.18 3.82 -18.85
C LEU A 551 -29.78 2.74 -17.95
N GLN A 552 -30.81 2.02 -18.39
CA GLN A 552 -31.44 0.95 -17.64
C GLN A 552 -30.46 -0.17 -17.26
N SER A 553 -29.44 -0.42 -18.09
CA SER A 553 -28.40 -1.41 -17.79
C SER A 553 -27.44 -1.01 -16.68
N VAL A 554 -27.32 0.29 -16.40
CA VAL A 554 -26.36 0.86 -15.44
C VAL A 554 -27.05 1.40 -14.19
N ASP A 555 -28.22 2.03 -14.36
CA ASP A 555 -29.07 2.59 -13.31
C ASP A 555 -30.55 2.38 -13.65
N GLU A 556 -31.11 1.28 -13.16
CA GLU A 556 -32.51 0.92 -13.38
C GLU A 556 -33.49 1.91 -12.72
N ALA A 557 -33.09 2.55 -11.62
CA ALA A 557 -33.95 3.46 -10.88
C ALA A 557 -34.10 4.80 -11.62
N GLU A 558 -33.00 5.37 -12.08
CA GLU A 558 -33.00 6.60 -12.87
C GLU A 558 -33.69 6.39 -14.22
N ALA A 559 -33.52 5.24 -14.88
CA ALA A 559 -34.17 4.94 -16.15
C ALA A 559 -35.72 4.87 -16.09
N LYS A 560 -36.31 4.76 -14.89
CA LYS A 560 -37.77 4.74 -14.68
C LYS A 560 -38.38 6.13 -14.50
N ILE A 561 -37.54 7.14 -14.25
CA ILE A 561 -37.93 8.54 -14.04
C ILE A 561 -37.96 9.25 -15.39
#